data_AF-A0A833U0S3-F1
#
_entry.id   AF-A0A833U0S3-F1
#
_cell.length_a   1.000
_cell.length_b   1.000
_cell.length_c   1.000
_cell.angle_alpha   90.00
_cell.angle_beta   90.00
_cell.angle_gamma   90.00
#
_symmetry.space_group_name_H-M   'P 1'
#
loop_
_entity.id
_entity.type
_entity.pdbx_description
1 polymer ?
#
loop_
_entity_poly.entity_id
_entity_poly.type
_entity_poly.pdbx_seq_one_letter_code
_entity_poly.pdbx_strand_id
1 'polypeptide(L)'
;MNVYEIVLQDENLKLHKLIKVKDIIYDPLKKDESFLWFWIYADTSEFFNFDLWDDLDRAQINQNIQYNGNSFKVVEINNNKKINYS
;
A
#
# COMPACT_ATOMS: atom_id res chain seq x y z
N MET A 1 -12.96 -0.52 -8.12
CA MET A 1 -11.78 -1.12 -7.44
C MET A 1 -11.51 -0.29 -6.20
N ASN A 2 -11.42 -0.91 -5.01
CA ASN A 2 -11.00 -0.20 -3.80
C ASN A 2 -9.50 0.05 -3.90
N VAL A 3 -9.11 1.20 -4.45
CA VAL A 3 -7.71 1.62 -4.46
C VAL A 3 -7.45 2.29 -3.12
N TYR A 4 -6.61 1.66 -2.31
CA TYR A 4 -6.09 2.24 -1.08
C TYR A 4 -4.74 2.86 -1.40
N GLU A 5 -4.64 4.17 -1.28
CA GLU A 5 -3.39 4.89 -1.48
C GLU A 5 -2.96 5.51 -0.14
N ILE A 6 -1.68 5.38 0.17
CA ILE A 6 -1.09 5.92 1.40
C ILE A 6 0.15 6.72 1.02
N VAL A 7 0.26 7.92 1.57
CA VAL A 7 1.44 8.76 1.43
C VAL A 7 2.18 8.79 2.75
N LEU A 8 3.38 8.22 2.75
CA LEU A 8 4.32 8.27 3.85
C LEU A 8 5.29 9.43 3.64
N GLN A 9 5.78 10.00 4.74
CA GLN A 9 6.84 10.98 4.76
C GLN A 9 7.98 10.48 5.62
N ASP A 10 9.17 10.41 5.03
CA ASP A 10 10.39 10.02 5.70
C ASP A 10 11.02 11.18 6.46
N GLU A 11 12.02 10.86 7.28
CA GLU A 11 12.82 11.83 8.04
C GLU A 11 13.52 12.87 7.14
N ASN A 12 13.80 12.52 5.88
CA ASN A 12 14.35 13.44 4.88
C ASN A 12 13.29 14.33 4.20
N LEU A 13 12.07 14.39 4.74
CA LEU A 13 10.90 15.08 4.16
C LEU A 13 10.49 14.57 2.77
N LYS A 14 11.01 13.40 2.37
CA LYS A 14 10.67 12.75 1.10
C LYS A 14 9.29 12.11 1.23
N LEU A 15 8.45 12.30 0.21
CA LEU A 15 7.12 11.71 0.15
C LEU A 15 7.16 10.40 -0.63
N HIS A 16 6.64 9.35 -0.01
CA HIS A 16 6.58 8.00 -0.51
C HIS A 16 5.12 7.63 -0.75
N LYS A 17 4.70 7.66 -2.01
CA LYS A 17 3.33 7.34 -2.40
C LYS A 17 3.23 5.84 -2.66
N LEU A 18 2.38 5.17 -1.90
CA LEU A 18 2.13 3.74 -1.96
C LEU A 18 0.69 3.50 -2.39
N ILE A 19 0.49 2.50 -3.24
CA ILE A 19 -0.83 2.05 -3.67
C ILE A 19 -0.99 0.57 -3.39
N LYS A 20 -2.19 0.18 -2.95
CA LYS A 20 -2.57 -1.21 -2.76
C LYS A 20 -3.17 -1.76 -4.05
N VAL A 21 -2.45 -2.65 -4.70
CA VAL A 21 -2.86 -3.32 -5.94
C VAL A 21 -3.35 -4.72 -5.63
N LYS A 22 -4.43 -5.14 -6.29
CA LYS A 22 -4.94 -6.51 -6.25
C LYS A 22 -4.48 -7.22 -7.50
N ASP A 23 -3.72 -8.29 -7.34
CA ASP A 23 -3.27 -9.15 -8.42
C ASP A 23 -3.95 -10.53 -8.35
N ILE A 24 -4.02 -11.20 -9.49
CA ILE A 24 -4.64 -12.53 -9.63
C ILE A 24 -3.52 -13.49 -10.03
N ILE A 25 -3.14 -14.34 -9.08
CA ILE A 25 -2.20 -15.42 -9.37
C ILE A 25 -3.01 -16.67 -9.67
N TYR A 26 -2.87 -17.15 -10.90
CA TYR A 26 -3.39 -18.45 -11.29
C TYR A 26 -2.48 -19.54 -10.72
N ASP A 27 -3.03 -20.40 -9.85
CA ASP A 27 -2.32 -21.58 -9.38
C ASP A 27 -2.61 -22.75 -10.34
N PRO A 28 -1.65 -23.14 -11.20
CA PRO A 28 -1.89 -24.19 -12.19
C PRO A 28 -2.05 -25.58 -11.57
N LEU A 29 -1.60 -25.79 -10.31
CA LEU A 29 -1.72 -27.06 -9.61
C LEU A 29 -3.13 -27.25 -9.03
N LYS A 30 -3.74 -26.17 -8.55
CA LYS A 30 -5.10 -26.19 -7.99
C LYS A 30 -6.18 -25.82 -9.00
N LYS A 31 -5.81 -25.31 -10.18
CA LYS A 31 -6.72 -24.74 -11.19
C LYS A 31 -7.64 -23.68 -10.58
N ASP A 32 -7.10 -22.91 -9.65
CA ASP A 32 -7.85 -21.96 -8.83
C ASP A 32 -7.19 -20.58 -8.90
N GLU A 33 -8.01 -19.53 -8.85
CA GLU A 33 -7.57 -18.15 -8.92
C GLU A 33 -7.38 -17.60 -7.50
N SER A 34 -6.14 -17.36 -7.11
CA SER A 34 -5.83 -16.73 -5.83
C SER A 34 -5.65 -15.23 -6.00
N PHE A 35 -6.30 -14.46 -5.13
CA PHE A 35 -6.16 -13.02 -5.08
C PHE A 35 -5.11 -12.62 -4.06
N LEU A 36 -4.10 -11.87 -4.49
CA LEU A 36 -3.09 -11.31 -3.60
C LEU A 36 -3.15 -9.79 -3.63
N TRP A 37 -2.88 -9.18 -2.48
CA TRP A 37 -2.83 -7.73 -2.33
C TRP A 37 -1.39 -7.32 -2.08
N PHE A 38 -0.94 -6.32 -2.84
CA PHE A 38 0.44 -5.85 -2.82
C PHE A 38 0.48 -4.34 -2.58
N TRP A 39 1.37 -3.90 -1.72
CA TRP A 39 1.71 -2.48 -1.61
C TRP A 39 2.91 -2.19 -2.50
N ILE A 40 2.74 -1.27 -3.44
CA ILE A 40 3.78 -0.86 -4.38
C ILE A 40 3.91 0.66 -4.41
N TYR A 41 5.09 1.16 -4.78
CA TYR A 41 5.29 2.58 -5.03
C TYR A 41 4.50 3.04 -6.26
N ALA A 42 3.75 4.13 -6.13
CA ALA A 42 2.95 4.69 -7.22
C ALA A 42 3.83 5.13 -8.40
N ASP A 43 5.00 5.71 -8.10
CA ASP A 43 5.91 6.28 -9.10
C ASP A 43 6.74 5.21 -9.83
N THR A 44 7.25 4.22 -9.10
CA THR A 44 8.21 3.24 -9.65
C THR A 44 7.63 1.84 -9.85
N SER A 45 6.41 1.59 -9.36
CA SER A 45 5.79 0.26 -9.32
C SER A 45 6.63 -0.79 -8.59
N GLU A 46 7.59 -0.36 -7.77
CA GLU A 46 8.43 -1.25 -6.97
C GLU A 46 7.66 -1.77 -5.75
N PHE A 47 7.91 -3.03 -5.38
CA PHE A 47 7.31 -3.63 -4.19
C PHE A 47 7.78 -2.91 -2.93
N PHE A 48 6.82 -2.48 -2.12
CA PHE A 48 7.12 -1.96 -0.80
C PHE A 48 7.37 -3.10 0.18
N ASN A 49 8.05 -2.79 1.28
CA ASN A 49 8.51 -3.80 2.22
C ASN A 49 7.34 -4.58 2.85
N PHE A 50 7.36 -5.90 2.68
CA PHE A 50 6.28 -6.82 3.08
C PHE A 50 5.99 -6.79 4.58
N ASP A 51 7.01 -6.60 5.41
CA ASP A 51 6.85 -6.51 6.88
C ASP A 51 5.93 -5.35 7.29
N LEU A 52 5.89 -4.28 6.48
CA LEU A 52 5.08 -3.09 6.76
C LEU A 52 3.66 -3.18 6.22
N TRP A 53 3.28 -4.26 5.54
CA TRP A 53 1.98 -4.32 4.89
C TRP A 53 0.81 -4.38 5.87
N ASP A 54 0.96 -5.07 7.01
CA ASP A 54 -0.07 -5.09 8.06
C ASP A 54 -0.18 -3.72 8.75
N ASP A 55 0.97 -3.08 9.04
CA ASP A 55 1.02 -1.71 9.56
C ASP A 55 0.38 -0.70 8.60
N LEU A 56 0.60 -0.84 7.29
CA LEU A 56 -0.03 -0.01 6.26
C LEU A 56 -1.54 -0.26 6.16
N ASP A 57 -1.98 -1.50 6.29
CA ASP A 57 -3.42 -1.83 6.25
C ASP A 57 -4.18 -1.23 7.45
N ARG A 58 -3.50 -1.12 8.60
CA ARG A 58 -4.03 -0.53 9.83
C ARG A 58 -3.61 0.93 10.04
N ALA A 59 -2.87 1.51 9.10
CA ALA A 59 -2.28 2.82 9.27
C ALA A 59 -3.36 3.91 9.43
N GLN A 60 -3.06 4.87 10.30
CA GLN A 60 -3.88 6.06 10.50
C GLN A 60 -3.12 7.33 10.09
N ILE A 61 -3.85 8.36 9.66
CA ILE A 61 -3.26 9.67 9.37
C ILE A 61 -2.53 10.18 10.62
N ASN A 62 -1.33 10.72 10.43
CA ASN A 62 -0.38 11.14 11.46
C ASN A 62 0.26 10.03 12.30
N GLN A 63 0.00 8.75 12.01
CA GLN A 63 0.74 7.65 12.63
C GLN A 63 2.20 7.67 12.17
N ASN A 64 3.12 7.35 13.07
CA ASN A 64 4.52 7.15 12.74
C ASN A 64 4.81 5.65 12.71
N ILE A 65 5.27 5.15 11.57
CA ILE A 65 5.63 3.76 11.32
C ILE A 65 7.15 3.71 11.34
N GLN A 66 7.74 2.93 12.25
CA GLN A 66 9.18 2.77 12.32
C GLN A 66 9.59 1.43 11.71
N TYR A 67 10.55 1.46 10.79
CA TYR A 67 11.07 0.27 10.16
C TYR A 67 12.56 0.37 9.94
N ASN A 68 13.29 -0.63 10.45
CA ASN A 68 14.74 -0.78 10.26
C ASN A 68 15.54 0.51 10.55
N GLY A 69 15.14 1.28 11.56
CA GLY A 69 15.77 2.54 11.96
C GLY A 69 15.28 3.78 11.22
N ASN A 70 14.42 3.64 10.21
CA ASN A 70 13.78 4.76 9.52
C ASN A 70 12.39 5.03 10.09
N SER A 71 12.03 6.30 10.25
CA SER A 71 10.68 6.71 10.65
C SER A 71 9.87 7.24 9.46
N PHE A 72 8.67 6.71 9.28
CA PHE A 72 7.73 7.07 8.23
C PHE A 72 6.45 7.62 8.86
N LYS A 73 6.20 8.92 8.68
CA LYS A 73 4.94 9.52 9.10
C LYS A 73 3.89 9.37 8.01
N VAL A 74 2.73 8.84 8.35
CA VAL A 74 1.58 8.79 7.44
C VAL A 74 1.01 10.19 7.31
N VAL A 75 1.13 10.80 6.13
CA VAL A 75 0.67 12.16 5.87
C VAL A 75 -0.73 12.15 5.27
N GLU A 76 -0.99 11.20 4.38
CA GLU A 76 -2.25 11.13 3.65
C GLU A 76 -2.67 9.67 3.47
N ILE A 77 -3.97 9.41 3.60
CA ILE A 77 -4.58 8.12 3.27
C ILE A 77 -5.76 8.44 2.37
N ASN A 78 -5.66 8.06 1.10
CA ASN A 78 -6.78 8.11 0.17
C ASN A 78 -7.40 6.73 0.10
N ASN A 79 -8.46 6.54 0.87
CA ASN A 79 -9.36 5.41 0.67
C ASN A 79 -10.44 5.88 -0.31
N ASN A 80 -10.11 5.93 -1.61
CA ASN A 80 -11.01 6.51 -2.59
C ASN A 80 -12.17 5.54 -2.86
N LYS A 81 -13.18 5.59 -2.00
CA LYS A 81 -14.48 4.96 -2.18
C LYS A 81 -15.33 5.77 -3.18
N LYS A 82 -14.79 6.19 -4.33
CA LYS A 82 -15.59 6.75 -5.41
C LYS A 82 -16.03 5.64 -6.36
N ILE A 83 -17.08 4.96 -5.92
CA ILE A 83 -17.98 4.28 -6.82
C ILE A 83 -18.78 5.38 -7.54
N ASN A 84 -18.27 5.88 -8.67
CA ASN A 84 -19.13 6.53 -9.66
C ASN A 84 -19.40 5.50 -10.75
N TYR A 85 -20.52 4.80 -10.65
CA TYR A 85 -21.17 4.26 -11.84
C TYR A 85 -21.75 5.47 -12.59
N SER A 86 -21.27 5.73 -13.82
CA SER A 86 -22.02 6.51 -14.80
C SER A 86 -22.95 5.58 -15.57
#